data_AF-A0A6L8RGS4-F1
#
_entry.id   AF-A0A6L8RGS4-F1
#
_cell.length_a   1.000
_cell.length_b   1.000
_cell.length_c   1.000
_cell.angle_alpha   90.00
_cell.angle_beta   90.00
_cell.angle_gamma   90.00
#
_symmetry.space_group_name_H-M   'P 1'
#
loop_
_entity.id
_entity.type
_entity.pdbx_description
1 polymer ?
#
loop_
_entity_poly.entity_id
_entity_poly.type
_entity_poly.pdbx_seq_one_letter_code
_entity_poly.pdbx_strand_id
1 'polypeptide(L)' 'MTGRGDKWSREETLVALFLHLALPSKMVDDTSEDVQALAKAIGRTPGAVALKIWNLASFDER' A
#
# COMPACT_ATOMS: atom_id res chain seq x y z
N MET A 1 5.30 -4.43 -22.18
CA MET A 1 4.23 -4.48 -21.18
C MET A 1 3.94 -5.94 -20.85
N THR A 2 4.67 -6.52 -19.89
CA THR A 2 4.55 -7.93 -19.52
C THR A 2 3.60 -8.07 -18.35
N GLY A 3 2.40 -8.57 -18.63
CA GLY A 3 1.39 -8.91 -17.63
C GLY A 3 1.82 -10.10 -16.78
N ARG A 4 2.39 -9.80 -15.62
CA ARG A 4 2.41 -10.60 -14.39
C ARG A 4 2.81 -9.60 -13.32
N GLY A 5 1.90 -9.28 -12.39
CA GLY A 5 2.12 -8.21 -11.40
C GLY A 5 3.48 -8.34 -10.75
N ASP A 6 4.29 -7.27 -10.81
CA ASP A 6 5.60 -7.24 -10.18
C ASP A 6 5.46 -7.66 -8.72
N LYS A 7 6.16 -8.75 -8.34
CA LYS A 7 6.10 -9.29 -6.99
C LYS A 7 6.50 -8.18 -6.01
N TRP A 8 5.70 -8.02 -4.95
CA TRP A 8 6.03 -7.11 -3.86
C TRP A 8 7.28 -7.64 -3.13
N SER A 9 8.30 -6.79 -2.97
CA SER A 9 9.44 -7.13 -2.13
C SER A 9 9.02 -7.17 -0.66
N ARG A 10 9.90 -7.73 0.18
CA ARG A 10 9.69 -7.75 1.63
C ARG A 10 9.65 -6.32 2.17
N GLU A 11 10.57 -5.48 1.73
CA GLU A 11 10.67 -4.07 2.11
C GLU A 11 9.41 -3.30 1.72
N GLU A 12 8.96 -3.43 0.46
CA GLU A 12 7.72 -2.81 -0.03
C GLU A 12 6.50 -3.25 0.80
N THR A 13 6.44 -4.54 1.16
CA THR A 13 5.34 -5.07 1.99
C THR A 13 5.40 -4.52 3.42
N LEU A 14 6.59 -4.41 4.01
CA LEU A 14 6.77 -3.89 5.37
C LEU A 14 6.38 -2.41 5.46
N VAL A 15 6.76 -1.59 4.48
CA VAL A 15 6.38 -0.16 4.51
C VAL A 15 4.89 0.06 4.24
N ALA A 16 4.26 -0.77 3.40
CA ALA A 16 2.80 -0.75 3.23
C ALA A 16 2.08 -1.16 4.53
N LEU A 17 2.58 -2.20 5.22
CA LEU A 17 2.06 -2.62 6.53
C LEU A 17 2.25 -1.54 7.59
N PHE A 18 3.42 -0.88 7.62
CA PHE A 18 3.66 0.24 8.52
C PHE A 18 2.63 1.34 8.31
N LEU A 19 2.36 1.69 7.05
CA LEU A 19 1.38 2.73 6.73
C LEU A 19 -0.05 2.33 7.15
N HIS A 20 -0.43 1.07 6.95
CA HIS A 20 -1.69 0.52 7.45
C HIS A 20 -1.84 0.67 8.97
N LEU A 21 -0.79 0.35 9.73
CA LEU A 21 -0.80 0.42 11.19
C LEU A 21 -0.81 1.86 11.72
N ALA A 22 -0.24 2.80 10.95
CA ALA A 22 -0.16 4.21 11.31
C ALA A 22 -1.42 5.00 10.97
N LEU A 23 -2.15 4.62 9.92
CA LEU A 23 -3.32 5.35 9.44
C LEU A 23 -4.65 4.77 9.95
N PRO A 24 -5.65 5.62 10.25
CA PRO A 24 -7.04 5.18 10.34
C PRO A 24 -7.52 4.61 9.00
N SER A 25 -8.31 3.53 9.02
CA SER A 25 -8.76 2.81 7.80
C SER A 25 -9.39 3.73 6.73
N LYS A 26 -10.15 4.75 7.15
CA LYS A 26 -10.80 5.75 6.27
C LYS A 26 -9.84 6.71 5.54
N MET A 27 -8.54 6.65 5.82
CA MET A 27 -7.50 7.52 5.22
C MET A 27 -6.65 6.78 4.18
N VAL A 28 -6.96 5.52 3.90
CA VAL A 28 -6.22 4.69 2.93
C VAL A 28 -6.96 4.68 1.60
N ASP A 29 -6.74 5.72 0.82
CA ASP A 29 -7.14 5.81 -0.58
C ASP A 29 -5.94 6.25 -1.45
N ASP A 30 -6.09 6.19 -2.77
CA ASP A 30 -5.05 6.58 -3.72
C ASP A 30 -4.82 8.10 -3.82
N THR A 31 -5.70 8.90 -3.21
CA THR A 31 -5.59 10.36 -3.11
C THR A 31 -4.93 10.83 -1.82
N SER A 32 -4.77 9.95 -0.83
CA SER A 32 -4.09 10.22 0.44
C SER A 32 -2.64 10.64 0.22
N GLU A 33 -2.25 11.77 0.83
CA GLU A 33 -0.88 12.30 0.70
C GLU A 33 0.16 11.27 1.14
N ASP A 34 -0.12 10.50 2.20
CA ASP A 34 0.78 9.46 2.69
C ASP A 34 0.91 8.28 1.72
N VAL A 35 -0.20 7.87 1.10
CA VAL A 35 -0.22 6.79 0.08
C VAL A 35 0.55 7.24 -1.16
N GLN A 36 0.35 8.48 -1.60
CA GLN A 36 1.08 9.07 -2.72
C GLN A 36 2.57 9.19 -2.42
N ALA A 37 2.94 9.65 -1.23
CA ALA A 37 4.33 9.77 -0.80
C ALA A 37 5.02 8.40 -0.76
N LEU A 38 4.36 7.39 -0.20
CA LEU A 38 4.88 6.02 -0.17
C LEU A 38 5.04 5.46 -1.58
N ALA A 39 4.02 5.60 -2.43
CA ALA A 39 4.05 5.11 -3.81
C ALA A 39 5.25 5.68 -4.59
N LYS A 40 5.49 6.99 -4.46
CA LYS A 40 6.66 7.66 -5.04
C LYS A 40 7.98 7.11 -4.49
N ALA A 41 8.05 6.85 -3.19
CA ALA A 41 9.27 6.35 -2.54
C ALA A 41 9.65 4.92 -2.97
N ILE A 42 8.68 4.06 -3.26
CA ILE A 42 8.92 2.66 -3.66
C ILE A 42 8.75 2.39 -5.16
N GLY A 43 8.48 3.42 -5.97
CA GLY A 43 8.32 3.27 -7.42
C GLY A 43 7.05 2.51 -7.85
N ARG A 44 5.98 2.59 -7.05
CA ARG A 44 4.67 1.99 -7.35
C ARG A 44 3.64 3.07 -7.66
N THR A 45 2.45 2.67 -8.14
CA THR A 45 1.31 3.59 -8.27
C THR A 45 0.56 3.72 -6.95
N PRO A 46 -0.04 4.89 -6.64
CA PRO A 46 -0.86 5.06 -5.44
C PRO A 46 -1.97 4.01 -5.30
N GLY A 47 -2.68 3.70 -6.40
CA GLY A 47 -3.69 2.65 -6.42
C GLY A 47 -3.15 1.25 -6.09
N ALA A 48 -1.93 0.91 -6.53
CA ALA A 48 -1.31 -0.37 -6.17
C ALA A 48 -0.96 -0.43 -4.68
N VAL A 49 -0.50 0.69 -4.10
CA VAL A 49 -0.23 0.80 -2.66
C VAL A 49 -1.52 0.70 -1.85
N ALA A 50 -2.56 1.45 -2.22
CA ALA A 50 -3.86 1.38 -1.56
C ALA A 50 -4.43 -0.05 -1.57
N LEU A 51 -4.43 -0.71 -2.74
CA LEU A 51 -4.87 -2.11 -2.85
C LEU A 51 -4.03 -3.05 -2.00
N LYS A 52 -2.70 -2.86 -1.94
CA LYS A 52 -1.84 -3.68 -1.09
C LYS A 52 -2.17 -3.50 0.38
N ILE A 53 -2.43 -2.26 0.82
CA ILE A 53 -2.84 -1.98 2.20
C ILE A 53 -4.18 -2.64 2.50
N TRP A 54 -5.18 -2.56 1.60
CA TRP A 54 -6.45 -3.24 1.79
C TRP A 54 -6.32 -4.77 1.87
N ASN A 55 -5.43 -5.36 1.07
CA ASN A 55 -5.08 -6.78 1.17
C ASN A 55 -4.40 -7.16 2.49
N LEU A 56 -3.69 -6.23 3.13
CA LEU A 56 -3.11 -6.44 4.46
C LEU A 56 -4.17 -6.26 5.55
N ALA A 57 -5.02 -5.25 5.41
CA ALA A 57 -6.12 -4.94 6.32
C ALA A 57 -7.17 -6.05 6.36
N SER A 58 -7.32 -6.87 5.31
CA SER A 58 -8.23 -8.03 5.35
C SER A 58 -7.81 -9.13 6.32
N PHE A 59 -6.60 -9.07 6.88
CA PHE A 59 -6.14 -9.95 7.96
C PHE A 59 -6.37 -9.33 9.36
N ASP A 60 -6.87 -8.10 9.44
CA ASP A 60 -7.21 -7.43 10.69
C ASP A 60 -8.68 -7.74 11.04
N GLU A 61 -8.95 -8.17 12.27
CA GLU A 61 -10.30 -8.54 12.76
C GLU A 61 -11.10 -7.33 13.28
N ARG A 62 -10.65 -6.11 12.99
CA ARG A 62 -11.20 -4.85 13.51
C ARG A 62 -12.61 -4.50 13.01
#